data_AF-A0A7U9MRM8-F1
#
_entry.id   AF-A0A7U9MRM8-F1
#
_cell.length_a   1.000
_cell.length_b   1.000
_cell.length_c   1.000
_cell.angle_alpha   90.00
_cell.angle_beta   90.00
_cell.angle_gamma   90.00
#
_symmetry.space_group_name_H-M   'P 1'
#
loop_
_entity.id
_entity.type
_entity.pdbx_description
1 polymer ?
#
loop_
_entity_poly.entity_id
_entity_poly.type
_entity_poly.pdbx_seq_one_letter_code
_entity_poly.pdbx_strand_id
1 'polypeptide(L)'
;MMDLKTASPQEIAKYFSREVNNMFFKPDKIAGEQRDSRQMEDLDICWIKVISDSRYRTDLRNEASAKTGRQLAEIPFVQKKMESVSNEKMEKVAKEMAMDHRTLQQTFSGLVFYHFLQSCDKEESEELIAVMGESFYRLPLI
;
A
#
# COMPACT_ATOMS: atom_id res chain seq x y z
N MET A 1 -5.22 -11.83 -12.79
CA MET A 1 -4.13 -11.97 -11.82
C MET A 1 -2.77 -11.87 -12.50
N MET A 2 -2.03 -10.81 -12.20
CA MET A 2 -0.63 -10.65 -12.59
C MET A 2 0.24 -11.55 -11.70
N ASP A 3 1.22 -12.25 -12.28
CA ASP A 3 2.24 -12.94 -11.49
C ASP A 3 3.32 -11.95 -11.06
N LEU A 4 3.18 -11.44 -9.84
CA LEU A 4 4.13 -10.48 -9.26
C LEU A 4 5.52 -11.07 -9.03
N LYS A 5 5.69 -12.40 -9.05
CA LYS A 5 6.99 -13.05 -8.86
C LYS A 5 7.83 -12.96 -10.13
N THR A 6 7.23 -13.20 -11.29
CA THR A 6 7.95 -13.28 -12.58
C THR A 6 8.01 -11.94 -13.33
N ALA A 7 7.01 -11.07 -13.18
CA ALA A 7 6.95 -9.78 -13.85
C ALA A 7 8.11 -8.83 -13.48
N SER A 8 8.53 -7.94 -14.37
CA SER A 8 9.49 -6.87 -14.05
C SER A 8 8.86 -5.77 -13.19
N PRO A 9 9.66 -4.98 -12.43
CA PRO A 9 9.13 -3.85 -11.66
C PRO A 9 8.27 -2.88 -12.49
N GLN A 10 8.68 -2.58 -13.72
CA GLN A 10 7.97 -1.67 -14.62
C GLN A 10 6.62 -2.23 -15.06
N GLU A 11 6.56 -3.54 -15.35
CA GLU A 11 5.30 -4.21 -15.69
C GLU A 11 4.33 -4.22 -14.50
N ILE A 12 4.85 -4.43 -13.28
CA ILE A 12 4.05 -4.42 -12.05
C ILE A 12 3.52 -3.02 -11.76
N ALA A 13 4.37 -1.99 -11.82
CA ALA A 13 3.94 -0.60 -11.64
C ALA A 13 2.88 -0.23 -12.68
N LYS A 14 3.13 -0.50 -13.96
CA LYS A 14 2.16 -0.24 -15.03
C LYS A 14 0.84 -1.00 -14.83
N TYR A 15 0.89 -2.24 -14.36
CA TYR A 15 -0.29 -3.00 -13.99
C TYR A 15 -1.09 -2.27 -12.91
N PHE A 16 -0.48 -1.95 -11.77
CA PHE A 16 -1.19 -1.26 -10.69
C PHE A 16 -1.69 0.11 -11.11
N SER A 17 -0.88 0.94 -11.79
CA SER A 17 -1.31 2.22 -12.35
C SER A 17 -2.56 2.09 -13.20
N ARG A 18 -2.64 1.07 -14.06
CA ARG A 18 -3.84 0.82 -14.90
C ARG A 18 -5.03 0.39 -14.06
N GLU A 19 -4.84 -0.54 -13.12
CA GLU A 19 -5.96 -1.07 -12.34
C GLU A 19 -6.53 -0.03 -11.37
N VAL A 20 -5.69 0.81 -10.76
CA VAL A 20 -6.11 1.89 -9.85
C VAL A 20 -6.58 3.14 -10.58
N ASN A 21 -6.35 3.24 -11.89
CA ASN A 21 -6.90 4.28 -12.76
C ASN A 21 -8.36 3.98 -13.14
N ASN A 22 -9.22 3.84 -12.13
CA ASN A 22 -10.65 3.60 -12.31
C ASN A 22 -11.44 4.42 -11.29
N MET A 23 -12.37 5.25 -11.77
CA MET A 23 -13.22 6.10 -10.92
C MET A 23 -14.06 5.29 -9.92
N PHE A 24 -14.39 4.03 -10.24
CA PHE A 24 -15.12 3.11 -9.37
C PHE A 24 -14.23 1.99 -8.83
N PHE A 25 -12.93 2.27 -8.67
CA PHE A 25 -11.98 1.31 -8.14
C PHE A 25 -12.46 0.75 -6.80
N LYS A 26 -12.42 -0.58 -6.70
CA LYS A 26 -12.67 -1.32 -5.45
C LYS A 26 -11.45 -2.18 -5.14
N PRO A 27 -10.82 -2.03 -3.96
CA PRO A 27 -9.61 -2.75 -3.64
C PRO A 27 -9.85 -4.27 -3.51
N ASP A 28 -11.09 -4.68 -3.21
CA ASP A 28 -11.48 -6.07 -2.93
C ASP A 28 -11.04 -7.07 -4.01
N LYS A 29 -11.17 -6.68 -5.29
CA LYS A 29 -10.83 -7.57 -6.40
C LYS A 29 -9.34 -7.89 -6.41
N ILE A 30 -8.50 -6.86 -6.36
CA ILE A 30 -7.04 -7.03 -6.46
C ILE A 30 -6.49 -7.62 -5.17
N ALA A 31 -6.98 -7.16 -4.02
CA ALA A 31 -6.59 -7.72 -2.74
C ALA A 31 -6.98 -9.20 -2.63
N GLY A 32 -8.15 -9.60 -3.15
CA GLY A 32 -8.53 -11.00 -3.25
C GLY A 32 -7.66 -11.79 -4.23
N GLU A 33 -7.32 -11.21 -5.39
CA GLU A 33 -6.40 -11.83 -6.36
C GLU A 33 -4.97 -12.00 -5.81
N GLN A 34 -4.52 -11.13 -4.92
CA GLN A 34 -3.15 -11.13 -4.39
C GLN A 34 -3.06 -11.58 -2.93
N ARG A 35 -4.13 -12.13 -2.35
CA ARG A 35 -4.25 -12.43 -0.92
C ARG A 35 -3.08 -13.22 -0.34
N ASP A 36 -2.62 -14.24 -1.06
CA ASP A 36 -1.53 -15.13 -0.62
C ASP A 36 -0.19 -14.78 -1.30
N SER A 37 -0.11 -13.59 -1.91
CA SER A 37 1.05 -13.14 -2.67
C SER A 37 2.05 -12.47 -1.74
N ARG A 38 3.14 -13.18 -1.44
CA ARG A 38 4.26 -12.60 -0.67
C ARG A 38 4.80 -11.30 -1.28
N GLN A 39 4.69 -11.18 -2.61
CA GLN A 39 5.17 -10.00 -3.33
C GLN A 39 4.25 -8.81 -3.13
N MET A 40 2.95 -9.04 -2.96
CA MET A 40 2.01 -7.99 -2.59
C MET A 40 2.21 -7.56 -1.12
N GLU A 41 2.43 -8.51 -0.21
CA GLU A 41 2.76 -8.18 1.20
C GLU A 41 4.03 -7.33 1.30
N ASP A 42 5.10 -7.72 0.59
CA ASP A 42 6.34 -6.94 0.56
C ASP A 42 6.11 -5.56 -0.08
N LEU A 43 5.25 -5.47 -1.09
CA LEU A 43 4.87 -4.19 -1.72
C LEU A 43 4.09 -3.29 -0.77
N ASP A 44 3.18 -3.82 0.04
CA ASP A 44 2.46 -3.04 1.05
C ASP A 44 3.43 -2.33 1.99
N ILE A 45 4.38 -3.10 2.52
CA ILE A 45 5.41 -2.58 3.43
C ILE A 45 6.32 -1.58 2.73
N CYS A 46 6.74 -1.85 1.49
CA CYS A 46 7.54 -0.92 0.69
C CYS A 46 6.80 0.40 0.44
N TRP A 47 5.50 0.35 0.15
CA TRP A 47 4.69 1.55 -0.03
C TRP A 47 4.53 2.33 1.27
N ILE A 48 4.21 1.66 2.38
CA ILE A 48 4.12 2.28 3.72
C ILE A 48 5.43 2.99 4.07
N LYS A 49 6.60 2.37 3.83
CA LYS A 49 7.91 3.02 3.98
C LYS A 49 8.03 4.30 3.14
N VAL A 50 7.63 4.25 1.87
CA VAL A 50 7.73 5.40 0.98
C VAL A 50 6.88 6.57 1.48
N ILE A 51 5.62 6.33 1.83
CA ILE A 51 4.69 7.42 2.17
C ILE A 51 4.82 7.92 3.61
N SER A 52 5.44 7.13 4.49
CA SER A 52 5.76 7.54 5.87
C SER A 52 7.04 8.37 5.97
N ASP A 53 7.92 8.32 4.97
CA ASP A 53 9.14 9.15 4.93
C ASP A 53 8.77 10.64 4.95
N SER A 54 9.42 11.41 5.82
CA SER A 54 9.22 12.86 5.94
C SER A 54 9.46 13.63 4.64
N ARG A 55 10.24 13.09 3.70
CA ARG A 55 10.58 13.66 2.40
C ARG A 55 9.58 13.27 1.31
N TYR A 56 8.65 12.37 1.59
CA TYR A 56 7.58 12.05 0.64
C TYR A 56 6.76 13.32 0.37
N ARG A 57 6.75 13.73 -0.90
CA ARG A 57 6.05 14.94 -1.31
C ARG A 57 4.55 14.71 -1.24
N THR A 58 3.92 15.37 -0.29
CA THR A 58 2.47 15.40 -0.20
C THR A 58 1.91 16.59 -0.96
N ASP A 59 0.70 16.39 -1.49
CA ASP A 59 -0.21 17.45 -1.87
C ASP A 59 -1.53 17.26 -1.11
N LEU A 60 -2.52 18.11 -1.33
CA LEU A 60 -3.81 18.00 -0.66
C LEU A 60 -4.47 16.62 -0.83
N ARG A 61 -4.20 15.91 -1.93
CA ARG A 61 -4.76 14.58 -2.20
C ARG A 61 -4.04 13.48 -1.42
N ASN A 62 -2.70 13.53 -1.36
CA ASN A 62 -1.88 12.48 -0.76
C ASN A 62 -1.52 12.75 0.71
N GLU A 63 -1.90 13.90 1.28
CA GLU A 63 -1.72 14.19 2.69
C GLU A 63 -2.42 13.18 3.60
N ALA A 64 -3.65 12.78 3.24
CA ALA A 64 -4.38 11.73 3.97
C ALA A 64 -3.64 10.40 3.92
N SER A 65 -3.18 9.98 2.73
CA SER A 65 -2.39 8.74 2.56
C SER A 65 -1.12 8.76 3.40
N ALA A 66 -0.37 9.86 3.34
CA ALA A 66 0.89 10.00 4.07
C ALA A 66 0.68 10.03 5.57
N LYS A 67 -0.38 10.69 6.07
CA LYS A 67 -0.75 10.66 7.48
C LYS A 67 -1.05 9.24 7.94
N THR A 68 -1.91 8.53 7.21
CA THR A 68 -2.21 7.12 7.50
C THR A 68 -0.94 6.27 7.48
N GLY A 69 -0.08 6.44 6.48
CA GLY A 69 1.20 5.73 6.39
C GLY A 69 2.14 5.98 7.58
N ARG A 70 2.20 7.23 8.09
CA ARG A 70 2.98 7.56 9.30
C ARG A 70 2.39 6.92 10.54
N GLN A 71 1.07 6.96 10.71
CA GLN A 71 0.40 6.30 11.83
C GLN A 71 0.62 4.77 11.80
N LEU A 72 0.54 4.15 10.61
CA LEU A 72 0.89 2.73 10.44
C LEU A 72 2.34 2.47 10.86
N ALA A 73 3.28 3.32 10.42
CA ALA A 73 4.70 3.19 10.77
C ALA A 73 5.02 3.45 12.25
N GLU A 74 4.06 3.93 13.05
CA GLU A 74 4.20 4.07 14.51
C GLU A 74 3.76 2.81 15.27
N ILE A 75 3.06 1.87 14.60
CA ILE A 75 2.58 0.63 15.24
C ILE A 75 3.76 -0.37 15.36
N PRO A 76 4.00 -0.96 16.55
CA PRO A 76 5.20 -1.78 16.80
C PRO A 76 5.40 -2.96 15.84
N PHE A 77 4.35 -3.73 15.54
CA PHE A 77 4.50 -4.87 14.63
C PHE A 77 4.77 -4.42 13.18
N VAL A 78 4.21 -3.27 12.77
CA VAL A 78 4.45 -2.69 11.45
C VAL A 78 5.90 -2.22 11.33
N GLN A 79 6.44 -1.58 12.37
CA GLN A 79 7.86 -1.20 12.43
C GLN A 79 8.77 -2.41 12.24
N LYS A 80 8.49 -3.50 12.96
CA LYS A 80 9.22 -4.77 12.82
C LYS A 80 9.12 -5.33 11.39
N LYS A 81 7.94 -5.29 10.76
CA LYS A 81 7.77 -5.68 9.35
C LYS A 81 8.60 -4.79 8.43
N MET A 82 8.58 -3.47 8.64
CA MET A 82 9.38 -2.52 7.87
C MET A 82 10.89 -2.79 8.01
N GLU A 83 11.39 -3.13 9.19
CA GLU A 83 12.81 -3.48 9.35
C GLU A 83 13.17 -4.80 8.64
N SER A 84 12.24 -5.76 8.61
CA SER A 84 12.49 -7.10 8.05
C SER A 84 12.36 -7.20 6.53
N VAL A 85 11.48 -6.41 5.91
CA VAL A 85 11.25 -6.49 4.46
C VAL A 85 12.39 -5.83 3.70
N SER A 86 13.15 -6.65 2.98
CA SER A 86 14.22 -6.27 2.05
C SER A 86 13.95 -6.90 0.69
N ASN A 87 13.03 -6.29 -0.09
CA ASN A 87 12.66 -6.75 -1.42
C ASN A 87 12.91 -5.62 -2.45
N GLU A 88 14.13 -5.58 -3.00
CA GLU A 88 14.55 -4.53 -3.94
C GLU A 88 13.60 -4.37 -5.14
N LYS A 89 12.97 -5.47 -5.56
CA LYS A 89 12.02 -5.47 -6.67
C LYS A 89 10.77 -4.66 -6.31
N MET A 90 10.17 -4.92 -5.14
CA MET A 90 8.98 -4.21 -4.68
C MET A 90 9.30 -2.79 -4.22
N GLU A 91 10.50 -2.53 -3.72
CA GLU A 91 10.96 -1.15 -3.48
C GLU A 91 11.00 -0.32 -4.76
N LYS A 92 11.48 -0.90 -5.87
CA LYS A 92 11.45 -0.24 -7.18
C LYS A 92 10.01 0.03 -7.62
N VAL A 93 9.10 -0.94 -7.48
CA VAL A 93 7.67 -0.75 -7.78
C VAL A 93 7.09 0.41 -6.96
N ALA A 94 7.30 0.43 -5.65
CA ALA A 94 6.81 1.50 -4.78
C ALA A 94 7.35 2.87 -5.17
N LYS A 95 8.63 2.97 -5.55
CA LYS A 95 9.25 4.21 -6.06
C LYS A 95 8.65 4.66 -7.39
N GLU A 96 8.41 3.73 -8.33
CA GLU A 96 7.72 4.03 -9.59
C GLU A 96 6.30 4.55 -9.35
N MET A 97 5.54 3.89 -8.47
CA MET A 97 4.19 4.34 -8.09
C MET A 97 4.21 5.73 -7.45
N ALA A 98 5.23 6.06 -6.65
CA ALA A 98 5.39 7.39 -6.03
C ALA A 98 5.72 8.51 -7.03
N MET A 99 6.15 8.16 -8.25
CA MET A 99 6.38 9.11 -9.34
C MET A 99 5.15 9.28 -10.25
N ASP A 100 4.12 8.46 -10.09
CA ASP A 100 2.93 8.47 -10.95
C ASP A 100 2.00 9.66 -10.64
N HIS A 101 0.91 9.80 -11.39
CA HIS A 101 -0.08 10.85 -11.17
C HIS A 101 -0.67 10.77 -9.74
N ARG A 102 -0.80 11.91 -9.07
CA ARG A 102 -1.20 12.03 -7.66
C ARG A 102 -2.51 11.31 -7.32
N THR A 103 -3.47 11.29 -8.23
CA THR A 103 -4.73 10.53 -8.06
C THR A 103 -4.48 9.03 -7.96
N LEU A 104 -3.54 8.50 -8.74
CA LEU A 104 -3.20 7.07 -8.74
C LEU A 104 -2.50 6.68 -7.45
N GLN A 105 -1.63 7.55 -6.92
CA GLN A 105 -0.97 7.34 -5.63
C GLN A 105 -1.97 7.19 -4.48
N GLN A 106 -3.02 8.02 -4.47
CA GLN A 106 -4.06 7.96 -3.45
C GLN A 106 -4.88 6.67 -3.55
N THR A 107 -5.35 6.32 -4.74
CA THR A 107 -6.11 5.07 -4.94
C THR A 107 -5.26 3.83 -4.66
N PHE A 108 -3.99 3.85 -5.04
CA PHE A 108 -3.01 2.80 -4.74
C PHE A 108 -2.77 2.66 -3.24
N SER A 109 -2.71 3.76 -2.50
CA SER A 109 -2.63 3.73 -1.03
C SER A 109 -3.84 3.03 -0.42
N GLY A 110 -5.05 3.32 -0.91
CA GLY A 110 -6.26 2.64 -0.49
C GLY A 110 -6.23 1.12 -0.74
N LEU A 111 -5.68 0.69 -1.88
CA LEU A 111 -5.43 -0.72 -2.17
C LEU A 111 -4.46 -1.35 -1.18
N VAL A 112 -3.29 -0.73 -1.00
CA VAL A 112 -2.24 -1.22 -0.09
C VAL A 112 -2.76 -1.34 1.33
N PHE A 113 -3.45 -0.33 1.85
CA PHE A 113 -3.99 -0.35 3.21
C PHE A 113 -5.04 -1.43 3.40
N TYR A 114 -5.89 -1.64 2.40
CA TYR A 114 -6.89 -2.69 2.45
C TYR A 114 -6.23 -4.08 2.40
N HIS A 115 -5.30 -4.32 1.48
CA HIS A 115 -4.59 -5.59 1.39
C HIS A 115 -3.74 -5.87 2.64
N PHE A 116 -3.06 -4.85 3.18
CA PHE A 116 -2.29 -4.95 4.41
C PHE A 116 -3.14 -5.42 5.60
N LEU A 117 -4.34 -4.85 5.76
CA LEU A 117 -5.28 -5.32 6.80
C LEU A 117 -5.69 -6.78 6.58
N GLN A 118 -5.88 -7.22 5.33
CA GLN A 118 -6.26 -8.60 5.01
C GLN A 118 -5.11 -9.61 5.18
N SER A 119 -3.86 -9.17 5.07
CA SER A 119 -2.67 -10.01 5.24
C SER A 119 -2.17 -10.10 6.69
N CYS A 120 -2.69 -9.24 7.58
CA CYS A 120 -2.44 -9.33 9.01
C CYS A 120 -3.05 -10.60 9.60
N ASP A 121 -2.38 -11.18 10.58
CA ASP A 121 -3.00 -12.22 11.40
C ASP A 121 -4.08 -11.65 12.33
N LYS A 122 -4.72 -12.51 13.12
CA LYS A 122 -5.83 -12.09 13.99
C LYS A 122 -5.41 -11.04 15.03
N GLU A 123 -4.25 -11.22 15.67
CA GLU A 123 -3.78 -10.30 16.70
C GLU A 123 -3.35 -8.96 16.09
N GLU A 124 -2.61 -9.02 14.98
CA GLU A 124 -2.19 -7.85 14.21
C GLU A 124 -3.39 -7.04 13.70
N SER A 125 -4.43 -7.72 13.18
CA SER A 125 -5.63 -7.05 12.68
C SER A 125 -6.47 -6.41 13.79
N GLU A 126 -6.60 -7.05 14.95
CA GLU A 126 -7.27 -6.48 16.12
C GLU A 126 -6.54 -5.22 16.64
N GLU A 127 -5.21 -5.27 16.75
CA GLU A 127 -4.39 -4.11 17.13
C GLU A 127 -4.52 -2.98 16.09
N LEU A 128 -4.40 -3.32 14.81
CA LEU A 128 -4.50 -2.37 13.71
C LEU A 128 -5.86 -1.65 13.70
N ILE A 129 -6.96 -2.39 13.87
CA ILE A 129 -8.31 -1.83 13.95
C ILE A 129 -8.48 -0.96 15.19
N ALA A 130 -7.92 -1.36 16.34
CA ALA A 130 -8.00 -0.57 17.57
C ALA A 130 -7.31 0.80 17.44
N VAL A 131 -6.18 0.87 16.72
CA VAL A 131 -5.42 2.10 16.52
C VAL A 131 -5.99 2.96 15.38
N MET A 132 -6.35 2.34 14.26
CA MET A 132 -6.65 3.04 13.00
C MET A 132 -8.15 3.15 12.70
N GLY A 133 -8.98 2.29 13.32
CA GLY A 133 -10.38 2.09 12.98
C GLY A 133 -10.59 1.12 11.81
N GLU A 134 -11.77 0.50 11.73
CA GLU A 134 -12.10 -0.57 10.77
C GLU A 134 -12.03 -0.18 9.29
N SER A 135 -11.98 1.12 8.97
CA SER A 135 -12.07 1.63 7.61
C SER A 135 -10.99 2.64 7.26
N PHE A 136 -9.83 2.59 7.94
CA PHE A 136 -8.70 3.50 7.70
C PHE A 136 -8.18 3.51 6.25
N TYR A 137 -8.41 2.42 5.51
CA TYR A 137 -8.08 2.28 4.10
C TYR A 137 -8.99 3.11 3.16
N ARG A 138 -10.13 3.61 3.65
CA ARG A 138 -11.07 4.46 2.88
C ARG A 138 -10.61 5.91 2.93
N LEU A 139 -9.69 6.25 2.04
CA LEU A 139 -9.16 7.60 1.92
C LEU A 139 -10.20 8.58 1.32
N PRO A 140 -10.21 9.85 1.74
CA PRO A 140 -11.16 10.84 1.25
C PRO A 140 -10.91 11.13 -0.24
N LEU A 141 -11.95 11.06 -1.06
CA LEU A 141 -11.89 11.53 -2.45
C LEU A 141 -11.92 13.07 -2.44
N ILE A 142 -10.78 13.70 -2.65
CA ILE A 142 -10.60 15.17 -2.71
C ILE A 142 -10.62 15.65 -4.15
#